data_AF-A0A7G6U2A8-F1
#
_entry.id   AF-A0A7G6U2A8-F1
#
_cell.length_a   1.000
_cell.length_b   1.000
_cell.length_c   1.000
_cell.angle_alpha   90.00
_cell.angle_beta   90.00
_cell.angle_gamma   90.00
#
_symmetry.space_group_name_H-M   'P 1'
#
loop_
_entity.id
_entity.type
_entity.pdbx_description
1 polymer ?
#
loop_
_entity_poly.entity_id
_entity_poly.type
_entity_poly.pdbx_seq_one_letter_code
_entity_poly.pdbx_strand_id
1 'polypeptide(L)'
;MMAPLPSPQESARSEIALMVEVFEKEKDVSAAWRAFYLARKYGCDLPDSINREIDRFAEAVGSVAERAYHGDATPALDPEEVGKIWKGHKGRNAGNGLFRAGRAYDIAIEVERLRRNGFRATHARAVIGKRKGVSDTIVSEAMTEHAYVRYMGDDELQAM
;
A
#
# COMPACT_ATOMS: atom_id res chain seq x y z
N MET A 1 -23.40 -13.87 -19.11
CA MET A 1 -23.61 -14.00 -17.65
C MET A 1 -22.52 -13.17 -17.00
N MET A 2 -22.84 -12.02 -16.40
CA MET A 2 -21.83 -11.22 -15.67
C MET A 2 -21.51 -11.94 -14.35
N ALA A 3 -20.23 -12.06 -14.02
CA ALA A 3 -19.82 -12.51 -12.70
C ALA A 3 -20.33 -11.52 -11.64
N PRO A 4 -20.84 -11.98 -10.49
CA PRO A 4 -21.24 -11.10 -9.41
C PRO A 4 -20.02 -10.30 -8.93
N LEU A 5 -20.23 -9.01 -8.67
CA LEU A 5 -19.20 -8.16 -8.08
C LEU A 5 -18.76 -8.74 -6.72
N PRO A 6 -17.46 -8.67 -6.39
CA PRO A 6 -16.97 -9.14 -5.11
C PRO A 6 -17.65 -8.36 -3.98
N SER A 7 -17.98 -9.08 -2.91
CA SER A 7 -18.52 -8.50 -1.69
C SER A 7 -17.50 -7.53 -1.06
N PRO A 8 -17.95 -6.56 -0.25
CA PRO A 8 -17.04 -5.64 0.45
C PRO A 8 -15.96 -6.36 1.28
N GLN A 9 -16.25 -7.55 1.81
CA GLN A 9 -15.28 -8.38 2.54
C GLN A 9 -14.23 -9.01 1.61
N GLU A 10 -14.62 -9.47 0.43
CA GLU A 10 -13.67 -10.03 -0.56
C GLU A 10 -12.73 -8.96 -1.09
N SER A 11 -13.26 -7.76 -1.39
CA SER A 11 -12.43 -6.61 -1.77
C SER A 11 -11.46 -6.21 -0.66
N ALA A 12 -11.92 -6.20 0.61
CA ALA A 12 -11.06 -5.89 1.75
C ALA A 12 -9.93 -6.93 1.94
N ARG A 13 -10.21 -8.23 1.73
CA ARG A 13 -9.17 -9.27 1.81
C ARG A 13 -8.08 -9.09 0.75
N SER A 14 -8.47 -8.77 -0.48
CA SER A 14 -7.51 -8.49 -1.56
C SER A 14 -6.66 -7.26 -1.26
N GLU A 15 -7.27 -6.19 -0.73
CA GLU A 15 -6.54 -4.99 -0.32
C GLU A 15 -5.59 -5.29 0.86
N ILE A 16 -6.03 -6.05 1.86
CA ILE A 16 -5.17 -6.49 2.97
C ILE A 16 -3.97 -7.27 2.45
N ALA A 17 -4.15 -8.23 1.53
CA ALA A 17 -3.06 -9.01 0.96
C ALA A 17 -2.03 -8.11 0.25
N LEU A 18 -2.48 -7.13 -0.54
CA LEU A 18 -1.61 -6.15 -1.18
C LEU A 18 -0.84 -5.31 -0.15
N MET A 19 -1.52 -4.85 0.91
CA MET A 19 -0.87 -4.06 1.95
C MET A 19 0.19 -4.86 2.73
N VAL A 20 -0.07 -6.14 2.96
CA VAL A 20 0.90 -7.07 3.57
C VAL A 20 2.12 -7.20 2.67
N GLU A 21 1.93 -7.41 1.37
CA GLU A 21 3.05 -7.50 0.41
C GLU A 21 3.90 -6.23 0.40
N VAL A 22 3.26 -5.05 0.35
CA VAL A 22 3.95 -3.76 0.41
C VAL A 22 4.75 -3.62 1.72
N PHE A 23 4.15 -3.99 2.84
CA PHE A 23 4.86 -3.98 4.12
C PHE A 23 6.03 -4.96 4.12
N GLU A 24 5.87 -6.18 3.64
CA GLU A 24 6.92 -7.20 3.70
C GLU A 24 8.09 -6.88 2.77
N LYS A 25 7.81 -6.37 1.56
CA LYS A 25 8.79 -6.00 0.55
C LYS A 25 9.50 -4.68 0.88
N GLU A 26 8.73 -3.63 1.15
CA GLU A 26 9.25 -2.26 1.29
C GLU A 26 9.48 -1.85 2.75
N LYS A 27 9.00 -2.65 3.72
CA LYS A 27 8.97 -2.30 5.16
C LYS A 27 8.22 -0.99 5.41
N ASP A 28 7.18 -0.74 4.61
CA ASP A 28 6.35 0.47 4.74
C ASP A 28 5.29 0.28 5.81
N VAL A 29 5.55 0.86 6.98
CA VAL A 29 4.69 0.79 8.16
C VAL A 29 3.28 1.32 7.87
N SER A 30 3.10 2.27 6.95
CA SER A 30 1.76 2.76 6.59
C SER A 30 0.88 1.66 5.98
N ALA A 31 1.47 0.74 5.23
CA ALA A 31 0.75 -0.40 4.66
C ALA A 31 0.31 -1.38 5.77
N ALA A 32 1.15 -1.61 6.78
CA ALA A 32 0.78 -2.42 7.94
C ALA A 32 -0.42 -1.84 8.71
N TRP A 33 -0.43 -0.53 8.95
CA TRP A 33 -1.56 0.13 9.61
C TRP A 33 -2.84 0.15 8.77
N ARG A 34 -2.71 0.27 7.44
CA ARG A 34 -3.86 0.14 6.53
C ARG A 34 -4.43 -1.28 6.56
N ALA A 35 -3.58 -2.30 6.49
CA ALA A 35 -3.98 -3.70 6.62
C ALA A 35 -4.71 -3.93 7.96
N PHE A 36 -4.13 -3.45 9.06
CA PHE A 36 -4.71 -3.54 10.39
C PHE A 36 -6.11 -2.91 10.48
N TYR A 37 -6.26 -1.67 9.99
CA TYR A 37 -7.54 -0.98 9.96
C TYR A 37 -8.61 -1.76 9.19
N LEU A 38 -8.27 -2.23 7.97
CA LEU A 38 -9.21 -2.98 7.13
C LEU A 38 -9.62 -4.28 7.80
N ALA A 39 -8.66 -5.03 8.34
CA ALA A 39 -8.95 -6.28 9.03
C ALA A 39 -9.88 -6.09 10.22
N ARG A 40 -9.64 -5.07 11.05
CA ARG A 40 -10.52 -4.72 12.17
C ARG A 40 -11.91 -4.29 11.73
N LYS A 41 -11.99 -3.48 10.66
CA LYS A 41 -13.27 -2.96 10.15
C LYS A 41 -14.15 -4.06 9.55
N TYR A 42 -13.55 -5.01 8.84
CA TYR A 42 -14.29 -6.03 8.09
C TYR A 42 -14.26 -7.42 8.74
N GLY A 43 -13.63 -7.57 9.90
CA GLY A 43 -13.54 -8.82 10.65
C GLY A 43 -12.67 -9.88 9.94
N CYS A 44 -11.56 -9.46 9.34
CA CYS A 44 -10.60 -10.36 8.69
C CYS A 44 -9.41 -10.67 9.60
N ASP A 45 -8.80 -11.83 9.39
CA ASP A 45 -7.56 -12.19 10.07
C ASP A 45 -6.37 -11.42 9.49
N LEU A 46 -5.38 -11.14 10.35
CA LEU A 46 -4.12 -10.50 9.96
C LEU A 46 -2.97 -11.49 10.04
N PRO A 47 -2.02 -11.43 9.10
CA PRO A 47 -0.76 -12.15 9.22
C PRO A 47 0.06 -11.70 10.43
N ASP A 48 0.86 -12.62 10.98
CA ASP A 48 1.79 -12.36 12.10
C ASP A 48 2.73 -11.18 11.84
N SER A 49 3.15 -10.98 10.59
CA SER A 49 4.04 -9.87 10.22
C SER A 49 3.41 -8.51 10.52
N ILE A 50 2.11 -8.35 10.29
CA ILE A 50 1.37 -7.13 10.63
C ILE A 50 1.17 -7.03 12.13
N ASN A 51 0.71 -8.11 12.79
CA ASN A 51 0.49 -8.10 14.24
C ASN A 51 1.75 -7.69 15.00
N ARG A 52 2.91 -8.25 14.64
CA ARG A 52 4.21 -7.88 15.25
C ARG A 52 4.56 -6.41 15.07
N GLU A 53 4.22 -5.79 13.95
CA GLU A 53 4.48 -4.37 13.73
C GLU A 53 3.58 -3.48 14.58
N ILE A 54 2.30 -3.85 14.73
CA ILE A 54 1.36 -3.16 15.62
C ILE A 54 1.81 -3.30 17.07
N ASP A 55 2.17 -4.52 17.49
CA ASP A 55 2.68 -4.81 18.84
C ASP A 55 3.97 -4.03 19.12
N ARG A 56 4.92 -4.01 18.19
CA ARG A 56 6.16 -3.22 18.29
C ARG A 56 5.86 -1.74 18.50
N PHE A 57 4.93 -1.18 17.74
CA PHE A 57 4.56 0.24 17.91
C PHE A 57 3.87 0.48 19.26
N ALA A 58 2.94 -0.40 19.65
CA ALA A 58 2.22 -0.31 20.90
C ALA A 58 3.16 -0.44 22.11
N GLU A 59 4.11 -1.37 22.08
CA GLU A 59 5.14 -1.55 23.12
C GLU A 59 6.01 -0.30 23.25
N ALA A 60 6.48 0.26 22.14
CA ALA A 60 7.30 1.47 22.16
C ALA A 60 6.55 2.67 22.76
N VAL A 61 5.29 2.90 22.37
CA VAL A 61 4.44 3.94 22.99
C VAL A 61 4.16 3.62 24.46
N GLY A 62 3.90 2.37 24.79
CA GLY A 62 3.65 1.90 26.14
C GLY A 62 4.83 2.13 27.08
N SER A 63 6.06 1.93 26.60
CA SER A 63 7.29 2.16 27.39
C SER A 63 7.45 3.62 27.83
N VAL A 64 6.98 4.57 27.02
CA VAL A 64 6.97 6.00 27.36
C VAL A 64 5.96 6.27 28.48
N ALA A 65 4.75 5.69 28.37
CA ALA A 65 3.73 5.80 29.41
C ALA A 65 4.15 5.13 30.73
N GLU A 66 4.82 3.98 30.66
CA GLU A 66 5.36 3.26 31.82
C GLU A 66 6.42 4.09 32.55
N ARG A 67 7.37 4.69 31.81
CA ARG A 67 8.36 5.60 32.40
C ARG A 67 7.72 6.80 33.08
N ALA A 68 6.74 7.42 32.41
CA ALA A 68 5.99 8.53 32.99
C ALA A 68 5.24 8.11 34.26
N TYR A 69 4.65 6.91 34.28
CA TYR A 69 3.99 6.35 35.45
C TYR A 69 4.95 6.14 36.64
N HIS A 70 6.20 5.74 36.37
CA HIS A 70 7.24 5.57 37.38
C HIS A 70 7.90 6.89 37.83
N GLY A 71 7.36 8.04 37.44
CA GLY A 71 7.78 9.34 37.94
C GLY A 71 8.92 10.00 37.14
N ASP A 72 9.28 9.45 35.98
CA ASP A 72 10.13 10.15 35.02
C ASP A 72 9.28 11.23 34.31
N ALA A 73 9.50 12.50 34.64
CA ALA A 73 8.80 13.63 34.01
C ALA A 73 9.43 14.06 32.66
N THR A 74 10.51 13.41 32.25
CA THR A 74 11.29 13.76 31.05
C THR A 74 10.65 13.29 29.73
N PRO A 75 10.07 12.07 29.62
CA PRO A 75 9.54 11.58 28.36
C PRO A 75 8.13 12.13 28.11
N ALA A 76 8.02 13.04 27.15
CA ALA A 76 6.75 13.41 26.53
C ALA A 76 6.62 12.66 25.20
N LEU A 77 5.44 12.07 24.95
CA LEU A 77 5.13 11.47 23.65
C LEU A 77 4.70 12.59 22.68
N ASP A 78 5.67 13.34 22.17
CA ASP A 78 5.42 14.41 21.19
C ASP A 78 5.34 13.85 19.75
N PRO A 79 4.90 14.64 18.77
CA PRO A 79 4.81 14.19 17.38
C PRO A 79 6.15 13.74 16.77
N GLU A 80 7.28 14.28 17.23
CA GLU A 80 8.61 13.88 16.75
C GLU A 80 8.96 12.49 17.25
N GLU A 81 8.71 12.22 18.52
CA GLU A 81 8.95 10.92 19.16
C GLU A 81 8.01 9.84 18.58
N VAL A 82 6.74 10.17 18.38
CA VAL A 82 5.81 9.30 17.64
C VAL A 82 6.36 9.02 16.24
N GLY A 83 6.89 10.04 15.56
CA GLY A 83 7.54 9.88 14.25
C GLY A 83 8.75 8.96 14.27
N LYS A 84 9.58 9.00 15.32
CA LYS A 84 10.73 8.09 15.51
C LYS A 84 10.28 6.66 15.77
N ILE A 85 9.30 6.48 16.66
CA ILE A 85 8.70 5.17 16.97
C ILE A 85 8.06 4.57 15.71
N TRP A 86 7.34 5.39 14.95
CA TRP A 86 6.70 5.01 13.69
C TRP A 86 7.72 4.50 12.67
N LYS A 87 8.87 5.16 12.56
CA LYS A 87 9.96 4.76 11.65
C LYS A 87 10.84 3.64 12.20
N GLY A 88 10.61 3.20 13.43
CA GLY A 88 11.43 2.22 14.14
C GLY A 88 12.88 2.68 14.31
N HIS A 89 13.11 3.97 14.55
CA HIS A 89 14.43 4.63 14.64
C HIS A 89 15.34 4.47 13.41
N LYS A 90 14.82 3.97 12.29
CA LYS A 90 15.52 3.93 11.00
C LYS A 90 15.10 5.17 10.23
N GLY A 91 15.99 5.81 9.48
CA GLY A 91 15.70 6.99 8.65
C GLY A 91 14.76 6.72 7.46
N ARG A 92 13.76 5.85 7.62
CA ARG A 92 12.82 5.40 6.60
C ARG A 92 11.67 6.41 6.44
N ASN A 93 11.23 6.59 5.21
CA ASN A 93 10.03 7.36 4.90
C ASN A 93 8.83 6.41 4.88
N ALA A 94 7.94 6.55 5.85
CA ALA A 94 6.66 5.88 5.83
C ALA A 94 5.77 6.45 4.72
N GLY A 95 5.03 5.58 4.02
CA GLY A 95 4.13 5.95 2.94
C GLY A 95 4.76 6.00 1.55
N ASN A 96 6.10 6.06 1.43
CA ASN A 96 6.74 6.09 0.11
C ASN A 96 6.67 4.75 -0.63
N GLY A 97 6.67 3.62 0.08
CA GLY A 97 6.44 2.31 -0.53
C GLY A 97 5.01 2.18 -1.01
N LEU A 98 4.04 2.54 -0.17
CA LEU A 98 2.62 2.53 -0.50
C LEU A 98 2.29 3.49 -1.66
N PHE A 99 2.85 4.69 -1.66
CA PHE A 99 2.70 5.65 -2.76
C PHE A 99 3.27 5.11 -4.07
N ARG A 100 4.45 4.46 -4.04
CA ARG A 100 5.06 3.86 -5.23
C ARG A 100 4.21 2.70 -5.76
N ALA A 101 3.71 1.83 -4.89
CA ALA A 101 2.84 0.72 -5.26
C ALA A 101 1.52 1.22 -5.90
N GLY A 102 0.85 2.19 -5.27
CA GLY A 102 -0.34 2.81 -5.85
C GLY A 102 -0.06 3.50 -7.20
N ARG A 103 1.05 4.23 -7.30
CA ARG A 103 1.45 4.86 -8.56
C ARG A 103 1.74 3.84 -9.66
N ALA A 104 2.40 2.73 -9.34
CA ALA A 104 2.68 1.66 -10.30
C ALA A 104 1.37 1.02 -10.79
N TYR A 105 0.43 0.77 -9.88
CA TYR A 105 -0.90 0.26 -10.21
C TYR A 105 -1.67 1.20 -11.15
N ASP A 106 -1.72 2.50 -10.84
CA ASP A 106 -2.38 3.50 -11.69
C ASP A 106 -1.76 3.57 -13.09
N ILE A 107 -0.43 3.50 -13.17
CA ILE A 107 0.29 3.47 -14.45
C ILE A 107 -0.13 2.23 -15.27
N ALA A 108 -0.21 1.06 -14.65
CA ALA A 108 -0.59 -0.16 -15.34
C ALA A 108 -2.04 -0.11 -15.88
N ILE A 109 -2.98 0.40 -15.08
CA ILE A 109 -4.37 0.61 -15.51
C ILE A 109 -4.45 1.58 -16.69
N GLU A 110 -3.78 2.74 -16.61
CA GLU A 110 -3.85 3.74 -17.68
C GLU A 110 -3.25 3.23 -19.00
N VAL A 111 -2.17 2.44 -18.93
CA VAL A 111 -1.59 1.82 -20.13
C VAL A 111 -2.57 0.81 -20.74
N GLU A 112 -3.21 -0.04 -19.93
CA GLU A 112 -4.14 -1.04 -20.46
C GLU A 112 -5.41 -0.41 -21.03
N ARG A 113 -5.95 0.65 -20.40
CA ARG A 113 -7.06 1.45 -20.94
C ARG A 113 -6.73 1.98 -22.35
N LEU A 114 -5.51 2.49 -22.58
CA LEU A 114 -5.09 2.92 -23.92
C LEU A 114 -4.97 1.74 -24.89
N ARG A 115 -4.44 0.59 -24.46
CA ARG A 115 -4.34 -0.58 -25.33
C ARG A 115 -5.69 -1.09 -25.80
N ARG A 116 -6.69 -1.07 -24.92
CA ARG A 116 -8.07 -1.47 -25.24
C ARG A 116 -8.77 -0.51 -26.18
N ASN A 117 -8.41 0.78 -26.12
CA ASN A 117 -8.80 1.78 -27.11
C ASN A 117 -8.06 1.63 -28.47
N GLY A 118 -7.36 0.52 -28.71
CA GLY A 118 -6.74 0.17 -29.99
C GLY A 118 -5.31 0.66 -30.18
N PHE A 119 -4.71 1.30 -29.17
CA PHE A 119 -3.33 1.77 -29.29
C PHE A 119 -2.32 0.62 -29.11
N ARG A 120 -1.23 0.66 -29.89
CA ARG A 120 -0.12 -0.28 -29.72
C ARG A 120 0.55 -0.10 -28.36
N ALA A 121 1.02 -1.18 -27.75
CA ALA A 121 1.63 -1.16 -26.42
C ALA A 121 2.82 -0.18 -26.31
N THR A 122 3.65 -0.08 -27.35
CA THR A 122 4.77 0.88 -27.39
C THR A 122 4.29 2.33 -27.37
N HIS A 123 3.20 2.63 -28.09
CA HIS A 123 2.59 3.95 -28.09
C HIS A 123 1.94 4.28 -26.74
N ALA A 124 1.17 3.35 -26.18
CA ALA A 124 0.52 3.52 -24.88
C ALA A 124 1.54 3.83 -23.78
N ARG A 125 2.65 3.07 -23.73
CA ARG A 125 3.74 3.29 -22.76
C ARG A 125 4.39 4.67 -22.91
N ALA A 126 4.71 5.08 -24.14
CA ALA A 126 5.31 6.38 -24.41
C ALA A 126 4.39 7.54 -23.99
N VAL A 127 3.08 7.42 -24.26
CA VAL A 127 2.07 8.43 -23.87
C VAL A 127 1.97 8.54 -22.35
N ILE A 128 1.84 7.42 -21.64
CA ILE A 128 1.72 7.43 -20.18
C ILE A 128 3.01 7.90 -19.51
N GLY A 129 4.17 7.45 -19.99
CA GLY A 129 5.47 7.90 -19.50
C GLY A 129 5.62 9.42 -19.57
N LYS A 130 5.28 10.02 -20.73
CA LYS A 130 5.28 11.47 -20.91
C LYS A 130 4.27 12.17 -20.01
N ARG A 131 3.04 11.65 -19.89
CA ARG A 131 1.96 12.25 -19.09
C ARG A 131 2.27 12.27 -17.59
N LYS A 132 2.86 11.19 -17.08
CA LYS A 132 3.15 11.00 -15.65
C LYS A 132 4.57 11.43 -15.26
N GLY A 133 5.38 11.89 -16.21
CA GLY A 133 6.76 12.31 -16.00
C GLY A 133 7.67 11.17 -15.51
N VAL A 134 7.54 9.97 -16.08
CA VAL A 134 8.33 8.78 -15.72
C VAL A 134 9.03 8.18 -16.93
N SER A 135 10.12 7.43 -16.67
CA SER A 135 10.85 6.72 -17.72
C SER A 135 10.04 5.52 -18.25
N ASP A 136 10.35 5.10 -19.47
CA ASP A 136 9.73 3.90 -20.08
C ASP A 136 10.02 2.61 -19.28
N THR A 137 11.15 2.57 -18.55
CA THR A 137 11.50 1.48 -17.63
C THR A 137 10.49 1.38 -16.48
N ILE A 138 10.16 2.50 -15.81
CA ILE A 138 9.19 2.53 -14.71
C ILE A 138 7.81 2.06 -15.21
N VAL A 139 7.41 2.47 -16.42
CA VAL A 139 6.16 2.00 -17.02
C VAL A 139 6.20 0.50 -17.32
N SER A 140 7.34 -0.03 -17.78
CA SER A 140 7.52 -1.47 -18.03
C SER A 140 7.43 -2.30 -16.75
N GLU A 141 8.07 -1.83 -15.69
CA GLU A 141 8.10 -2.49 -14.38
C GLU A 141 6.69 -2.54 -13.81
N ALA A 142 5.97 -1.41 -13.80
CA ALA A 142 4.58 -1.33 -13.36
C ALA A 142 3.66 -2.32 -14.13
N MET A 143 3.82 -2.40 -15.46
CA MET A 143 3.06 -3.35 -16.29
C MET A 143 3.40 -4.82 -16.02
N THR A 144 4.62 -5.10 -15.54
CA THR A 144 5.07 -6.46 -15.21
C THR A 144 4.58 -6.85 -13.83
N GLU A 145 4.71 -5.95 -12.84
CA GLU A 145 4.24 -6.11 -11.47
C GLU A 145 2.72 -6.31 -11.42
N HIS A 146 1.97 -5.59 -12.25
CA HIS A 146 0.51 -5.70 -12.33
C HIS A 146 0.03 -6.38 -13.62
N ALA A 147 0.71 -7.45 -14.05
CA ALA A 147 0.39 -8.16 -15.29
C ALA A 147 -1.06 -8.69 -15.37
N TYR A 148 -1.70 -8.93 -14.22
CA TYR A 148 -3.10 -9.36 -14.12
C TYR A 148 -4.08 -8.32 -14.70
N VAL A 149 -3.72 -7.03 -14.68
CA VAL A 149 -4.55 -5.94 -15.24
C VAL A 149 -4.81 -6.13 -16.73
N ARG A 150 -3.90 -6.79 -17.47
CA ARG A 150 -4.06 -7.10 -18.90
C ARG A 150 -5.32 -7.93 -19.20
N TYR A 151 -5.77 -8.72 -18.24
CA TYR A 151 -6.91 -9.62 -18.42
C TYR A 151 -8.24 -8.99 -17.98
N MET A 152 -8.22 -7.81 -17.35
CA MET A 152 -9.43 -7.13 -16.85
C MET A 152 -10.27 -6.53 -17.98
N GLY A 153 -11.57 -6.77 -17.97
CA GLY A 153 -12.59 -6.20 -18.88
C GLY A 153 -12.66 -4.67 -18.87
N ASP A 154 -13.31 -4.07 -19.87
CA ASP A 154 -13.47 -2.59 -19.94
C ASP A 154 -14.27 -2.08 -18.74
N ASP A 155 -15.34 -2.80 -18.39
CA ASP A 155 -16.18 -2.48 -17.24
C ASP A 155 -15.41 -2.61 -15.91
N GLU A 156 -14.54 -3.62 -15.78
CA GLU A 156 -13.70 -3.83 -14.59
C GLU A 156 -12.64 -2.73 -14.47
N LEU A 157 -12.03 -2.35 -15.59
CA LEU A 157 -11.10 -1.23 -15.63
C LEU A 157 -11.77 0.11 -15.37
N GLN A 158 -13.05 0.30 -15.72
CA GLN A 158 -13.77 1.55 -15.45
C GLN A 158 -14.33 1.63 -14.02
N ALA A 159 -14.58 0.50 -13.36
CA ALA A 159 -15.06 0.44 -11.99
C ALA A 159 -13.97 0.71 -10.93
N MET A 160 -12.71 0.84 -11.36
CA MET A 160 -11.52 1.16 -10.54
C MET A 160 -11.13 2.62 -10.64
#